data_AF-A0A1I2UK10-F1
#
_entry.id   AF-A0A1I2UK10-F1
#
_cell.length_a   1.000
_cell.length_b   1.000
_cell.length_c   1.000
_cell.angle_alpha   90.00
_cell.angle_beta   90.00
_cell.angle_gamma   90.00
#
_symmetry.space_group_name_H-M   'P 1'
#
loop_
_entity.id
_entity.type
_entity.pdbx_description
1 polymer ?
#
loop_
_entity_poly.entity_id
_entity_poly.type
_entity_poly.pdbx_seq_one_letter_code
_entity_poly.pdbx_strand_id
1 'polypeptide(L)'
;MSTMTIRVTSPALNGTDQGAPSYMDVEITHSSTLNGIYDAYCLHPGLFITVAPHTYDDANANAGNDVDNNTSNYTDAGVTSSITQKQISQINWLLSQNFTSDPKYDDQFNYGEVQAAIWEILGYTPLYYNNVGITSELLSNYGDQEVDPLDIKFLVTKSQAAVASGINVLPSDTFFTMVVDPDGGTDGNVQPLIIQLNSAKLGDYVWLDEDADGIQDENELGVDGVVVELYDASNNLVSSTKTGDDYSTAEVETGYYQFTGLKAGDYTVKFLTPANMLLTVADAADNSQDNFDSDAGVLTGMTEKITLAEGESNQSIDAGLYQAASIGDQVFNDKNANGIQDTGEGGVAGAKVSLFNCDGTAANDINGNPVASITTGGDGIYNFTNLAPGEYYVQFTAPSGYVITQQLATDADAAGDDSDANAAGITSCVVLESGETEE
;
A
#
# COMPACT_ATOMS: atom_id res chain seq x y z
N MET A 1 -18.87 -3.78 35.02
CA MET A 1 -17.59 -3.17 34.63
C MET A 1 -16.75 -4.32 34.14
N SER A 2 -16.30 -4.27 32.89
CA SER A 2 -15.30 -5.23 32.39
C SER A 2 -14.01 -4.99 33.15
N THR A 3 -13.21 -6.04 33.32
CA THR A 3 -12.01 -5.96 34.15
C THR A 3 -10.83 -6.52 33.39
N MET A 4 -9.70 -5.82 33.41
CA MET A 4 -8.47 -6.28 32.80
C MET A 4 -7.51 -6.76 33.88
N THR A 5 -6.90 -7.92 33.72
CA THR A 5 -5.85 -8.42 34.61
C THR A 5 -4.50 -8.34 33.92
N ILE A 6 -3.56 -7.58 34.48
CA ILE A 6 -2.18 -7.52 34.01
C ILE A 6 -1.30 -8.35 34.94
N ARG A 7 -0.44 -9.18 34.35
CA ARG A 7 0.54 -10.00 35.05
C ARG A 7 1.89 -9.85 34.36
N VAL A 8 2.94 -9.59 35.13
CA VAL A 8 4.31 -9.67 34.60
C VAL A 8 4.70 -11.15 34.44
N THR A 9 5.05 -11.56 33.22
CA THR A 9 5.32 -12.97 32.90
C THR A 9 6.80 -13.31 32.84
N SER A 10 7.68 -12.33 32.65
CA SER A 10 9.13 -12.51 32.81
C SER A 10 9.85 -11.16 32.99
N PRO A 11 11.00 -11.12 33.67
CA PRO A 11 12.08 -10.23 33.30
C PRO A 11 12.97 -10.94 32.26
N ALA A 12 12.80 -10.63 30.97
CA ALA A 12 13.72 -10.89 29.85
C ALA A 12 14.41 -12.29 29.71
N LEU A 13 13.93 -13.39 30.31
CA LEU A 13 14.74 -14.62 30.44
C LEU A 13 14.10 -15.97 30.05
N ASN A 14 12.88 -16.02 29.53
CA ASN A 14 12.21 -17.32 29.29
C ASN A 14 11.90 -17.69 27.83
N GLY A 15 12.64 -17.17 26.86
CA GLY A 15 12.80 -17.82 25.54
C GLY A 15 11.52 -18.08 24.74
N THR A 16 10.42 -17.40 25.09
CA THR A 16 9.17 -17.35 24.33
C THR A 16 8.89 -15.90 23.94
N ASP A 17 9.94 -15.24 23.47
CA ASP A 17 9.94 -13.89 22.94
C ASP A 17 9.12 -13.89 21.63
N GLN A 18 8.11 -13.02 21.56
CA GLN A 18 7.28 -12.83 20.36
C GLN A 18 7.58 -11.47 19.70
N GLY A 19 8.83 -11.03 19.68
CA GLY A 19 9.18 -9.78 19.03
C GLY A 19 10.58 -9.31 19.39
N ALA A 20 10.88 -8.06 19.05
CA ALA A 20 12.08 -7.38 19.52
C ALA A 20 12.14 -7.40 21.06
N PRO A 21 13.30 -7.62 21.69
CA PRO A 21 13.32 -7.83 23.12
C PRO A 21 13.03 -6.53 23.91
N SER A 22 12.30 -6.65 25.02
CA SER A 22 11.66 -5.54 25.75
C SER A 22 12.12 -5.34 27.19
N TYR A 23 11.66 -4.25 27.84
CA TYR A 23 11.97 -4.00 29.25
C TYR A 23 11.26 -4.99 30.19
N MET A 24 10.05 -5.44 29.83
CA MET A 24 9.38 -6.59 30.44
C MET A 24 8.24 -7.13 29.55
N ASP A 25 7.87 -8.38 29.79
CA ASP A 25 6.69 -8.98 29.20
C ASP A 25 5.50 -8.87 30.17
N VAL A 26 4.34 -8.47 29.63
CA VAL A 26 3.08 -8.49 30.37
C VAL A 26 2.05 -9.37 29.67
N GLU A 27 1.43 -10.26 30.44
CA GLU A 27 0.23 -10.97 30.04
C GLU A 27 -0.99 -10.16 30.50
N ILE A 28 -1.84 -9.82 29.54
CA ILE A 28 -3.12 -9.15 29.79
C ILE A 28 -4.23 -10.18 29.52
N THR A 29 -5.14 -10.33 30.47
CA THR A 29 -6.30 -11.24 30.38
C THR A 29 -7.57 -10.57 30.85
N HIS A 30 -8.72 -11.14 30.47
CA HIS A 30 -10.06 -10.66 30.81
C HIS A 30 -10.43 -9.27 30.27
N SER A 31 -9.52 -8.62 29.52
CA SER A 31 -9.84 -7.39 28.80
C SER A 31 -10.86 -7.67 27.70
N SER A 32 -11.68 -6.69 27.37
CA SER A 32 -12.57 -6.79 26.20
C SER A 32 -11.83 -6.65 24.86
N THR A 33 -10.61 -6.11 24.86
CA THR A 33 -9.90 -5.70 23.62
C THR A 33 -8.42 -6.06 23.58
N LEU A 34 -7.76 -6.36 24.71
CA LEU A 34 -6.30 -6.46 24.80
C LEU A 34 -5.83 -7.75 25.49
N ASN A 35 -6.36 -8.91 25.11
CA ASN A 35 -5.88 -10.17 25.69
C ASN A 35 -4.65 -10.66 24.91
N GLY A 36 -3.53 -10.88 25.58
CA GLY A 36 -2.30 -11.31 24.93
C GLY A 36 -1.08 -11.21 25.82
N ILE A 37 0.09 -11.47 25.22
CA ILE A 37 1.40 -11.20 25.83
C ILE A 37 2.01 -10.07 25.01
N TYR A 38 2.49 -9.04 25.69
CA TYR A 38 3.03 -7.85 25.06
C TYR A 38 4.36 -7.44 25.69
N ASP A 39 5.24 -6.93 24.84
CA ASP A 39 6.40 -6.15 25.26
C ASP A 39 5.94 -4.85 25.89
N ALA A 40 6.45 -4.52 27.07
CA ALA A 40 6.00 -3.39 27.86
C ALA A 40 7.14 -2.54 28.45
N TYR A 41 6.88 -1.24 28.56
CA TYR A 41 7.79 -0.26 29.12
C TYR A 41 7.05 0.64 30.12
N CYS A 42 7.76 1.07 31.17
CA CYS A 42 7.22 1.95 32.20
C CYS A 42 7.12 3.40 31.69
N LEU A 43 5.98 4.05 31.93
CA LEU A 43 5.81 5.49 31.63
C LEU A 43 6.09 6.41 32.83
N HIS A 44 6.35 5.86 34.02
CA HIS A 44 6.66 6.63 35.23
C HIS A 44 7.78 5.95 36.04
N PRO A 45 8.96 6.58 36.21
CA PRO A 45 10.11 5.91 36.86
C PRO A 45 9.98 5.72 38.37
N GLY A 46 9.10 6.47 39.04
CA GLY A 46 8.90 6.40 40.49
C GLY A 46 7.69 5.59 40.97
N LEU A 47 7.00 4.88 40.07
CA LEU A 47 5.88 4.00 40.45
C LEU A 47 6.34 2.54 40.36
N PHE A 48 5.80 1.70 41.24
CA PHE A 48 6.17 0.28 41.27
C PHE A 48 5.25 -0.52 40.37
N ILE A 49 5.83 -1.49 39.66
CA ILE A 49 5.07 -2.52 38.97
C ILE A 49 4.73 -3.64 39.95
N THR A 50 3.43 -3.94 40.03
CA THR A 50 2.97 -5.12 40.75
C THR A 50 3.24 -6.35 39.90
N VAL A 51 4.24 -7.16 40.29
CA VAL A 51 4.63 -8.39 39.55
C VAL A 51 3.56 -9.48 39.66
N ALA A 52 2.77 -9.48 40.74
CA ALA A 52 1.64 -10.38 40.90
C ALA A 52 0.46 -9.95 39.98
N PRO A 53 -0.36 -10.89 39.48
CA PRO A 53 -1.56 -10.55 38.72
C PRO A 53 -2.43 -9.56 39.50
N HIS A 54 -2.78 -8.45 38.87
CA HIS A 54 -3.64 -7.44 39.45
C HIS A 54 -4.76 -7.09 38.48
N THR A 55 -5.98 -6.91 39.00
CA THR A 55 -7.18 -6.67 38.21
C THR A 55 -7.60 -5.21 38.30
N TYR A 56 -7.78 -4.59 37.15
CA TYR A 56 -8.12 -3.19 36.95
C TYR A 56 -9.46 -3.05 36.21
N ASP A 57 -10.03 -1.85 36.20
CA ASP A 57 -11.15 -1.53 35.32
C ASP A 57 -10.66 -1.44 33.87
N ASP A 58 -11.35 -2.12 32.96
CA ASP A 58 -10.99 -2.24 31.54
C ASP A 58 -11.27 -0.95 30.74
N ALA A 59 -12.00 0.01 31.32
CA ALA A 59 -12.31 1.30 30.70
C ALA A 59 -11.10 2.25 30.54
N ASN A 60 -9.93 1.90 31.10
CA ASN A 60 -8.77 2.80 31.18
C ASN A 60 -7.59 2.39 30.26
N ALA A 61 -7.79 1.42 29.36
CA ALA A 61 -6.82 1.14 28.31
C ALA A 61 -7.00 2.13 27.14
N ASN A 62 -6.12 3.13 27.05
CA ASN A 62 -6.20 4.17 26.02
C ASN A 62 -5.29 3.83 24.84
N ALA A 63 -5.88 3.57 23.67
CA ALA A 63 -5.11 3.29 22.45
C ALA A 63 -4.12 4.43 22.14
N GLY A 64 -2.82 4.11 22.15
CA GLY A 64 -1.71 5.04 21.87
C GLY A 64 -1.58 5.44 20.40
N ASN A 65 -2.63 5.25 19.60
CA ASN A 65 -2.58 5.49 18.17
C ASN A 65 -3.92 6.04 17.65
N ASP A 66 -4.46 7.08 18.28
CA ASP A 66 -5.46 7.92 17.64
C ASP A 66 -4.73 9.01 16.83
N VAL A 67 -4.21 8.61 15.67
CA VAL A 67 -3.66 9.57 14.68
C VAL A 67 -4.79 10.32 13.97
N ASP A 68 -6.04 9.87 14.10
CA ASP A 68 -7.20 10.43 13.43
C ASP A 68 -8.13 11.13 14.43
N ASN A 69 -7.69 12.33 14.81
CA ASN A 69 -8.61 13.45 14.98
C ASN A 69 -9.75 13.23 15.99
N ASN A 70 -9.43 13.00 17.26
CA ASN A 70 -10.24 13.62 18.31
C ASN A 70 -9.41 13.96 19.56
N THR A 71 -9.08 15.24 19.65
CA THR A 71 -8.63 15.91 20.88
C THR A 71 -9.64 15.72 22.02
N SER A 72 -9.55 14.61 22.74
CA SER A 72 -10.09 14.51 24.08
C SER A 72 -9.48 13.33 24.82
N ASN A 73 -8.53 13.68 25.69
CA ASN A 73 -8.27 13.04 26.99
C ASN A 73 -7.27 11.87 27.05
N TYR A 74 -6.01 12.14 26.77
CA TYR A 74 -4.88 11.49 27.50
C TYR A 74 -4.78 12.04 28.95
N THR A 75 -5.90 12.21 29.66
CA THR A 75 -5.94 12.86 30.98
C THR A 75 -5.75 11.92 32.16
N ASP A 76 -5.83 10.61 31.96
CA ASP A 76 -5.52 9.61 32.99
C ASP A 76 -4.35 8.77 32.49
N ALA A 77 -3.14 9.24 32.80
CA ALA A 77 -1.93 8.43 32.66
C ALA A 77 -1.10 8.39 33.96
N GLY A 78 -1.55 9.01 35.06
CA GLY A 78 -0.75 9.19 36.28
C GLY A 78 0.60 9.92 36.11
N VAL A 79 1.00 10.24 34.88
CA VAL A 79 2.19 11.00 34.48
C VAL A 79 1.90 12.46 34.79
N THR A 80 2.87 13.17 35.41
CA THR A 80 2.70 14.52 35.97
C THR A 80 2.25 15.62 34.96
N SER A 81 2.10 15.28 33.69
CA SER A 81 1.53 16.07 32.60
C SER A 81 0.99 15.11 31.53
N SER A 82 -0.12 15.45 30.87
CA SER A 82 -0.67 14.66 29.75
C SER A 82 0.41 14.34 28.70
N ILE A 83 0.58 13.07 28.34
CA ILE A 83 1.52 12.65 27.28
C ILE A 83 1.08 13.29 25.96
N THR A 84 2.01 13.90 25.25
CA THR A 84 1.73 14.57 23.97
C THR A 84 1.87 13.60 22.80
N GLN A 85 1.15 13.86 21.70
CA GLN A 85 1.27 13.07 20.47
C GLN A 85 2.70 13.01 19.95
N LYS A 86 3.43 14.13 20.07
CA LYS A 86 4.84 14.19 19.67
C LYS A 86 5.71 13.20 20.47
N GLN A 87 5.45 13.02 21.76
CA GLN A 87 6.16 12.06 22.61
C GLN A 87 5.82 10.62 22.20
N ILE A 88 4.55 10.33 21.93
CA ILE A 88 4.14 9.02 21.43
C ILE A 88 4.81 8.70 20.08
N SER A 89 4.83 9.64 19.13
CA SER A 89 5.53 9.44 17.85
C SER A 89 7.03 9.17 18.04
N GLN A 90 7.67 9.83 19.03
CA GLN A 90 9.07 9.58 19.35
C GLN A 90 9.29 8.18 19.95
N ILE A 91 8.39 7.73 20.83
CA ILE A 91 8.47 6.39 21.43
C ILE A 91 8.18 5.31 20.38
N ASN A 92 7.17 5.48 19.54
CA ASN A 92 6.89 4.57 18.41
C ASN A 92 8.10 4.43 17.50
N TRP A 93 8.69 5.55 17.09
CA TRP A 93 9.91 5.53 16.30
C TRP A 93 11.03 4.80 17.05
N LEU A 94 11.28 5.12 18.33
CA LEU A 94 12.34 4.51 19.13
C LEU A 94 12.22 2.97 19.18
N LEU A 95 11.03 2.46 19.49
CA LEU A 95 10.78 1.02 19.66
C LEU A 95 10.85 0.27 18.32
N SER A 96 10.50 0.92 17.22
CA SER A 96 10.61 0.31 15.89
C SER A 96 12.01 0.08 15.37
N GLN A 97 13.01 0.74 15.95
CA GLN A 97 14.39 0.58 15.48
C GLN A 97 15.04 -0.70 15.98
N ASN A 98 14.41 -1.39 16.95
CA ASN A 98 14.90 -2.63 17.53
C ASN A 98 16.38 -2.54 18.01
N PHE A 99 16.75 -1.41 18.64
CA PHE A 99 18.14 -1.07 19.00
C PHE A 99 18.89 -2.15 19.78
N THR A 100 18.16 -2.95 20.57
CA THR A 100 18.70 -3.97 21.48
C THR A 100 18.99 -5.31 20.79
N SER A 101 18.51 -5.53 19.57
CA SER A 101 18.77 -6.77 18.82
C SER A 101 19.14 -6.58 17.35
N ASP A 102 19.13 -5.35 16.84
CA ASP A 102 19.58 -5.05 15.49
C ASP A 102 21.13 -5.14 15.37
N PRO A 103 21.66 -6.06 14.54
CA PRO A 103 23.11 -6.24 14.37
C PRO A 103 23.85 -4.98 13.90
N LYS A 104 23.17 -3.99 13.31
CA LYS A 104 23.81 -2.73 12.87
C LYS A 104 24.37 -1.90 14.01
N TYR A 105 23.93 -2.16 15.23
CA TYR A 105 24.38 -1.46 16.44
C TYR A 105 25.39 -2.26 17.28
N ASP A 106 25.77 -3.49 16.89
CA ASP A 106 26.84 -4.27 17.53
C ASP A 106 26.71 -4.34 19.07
N ASP A 107 25.50 -4.65 19.56
CA ASP A 107 25.15 -4.72 20.98
C ASP A 107 25.40 -3.40 21.77
N GLN A 108 25.46 -2.25 21.08
CA GLN A 108 25.67 -0.93 21.71
C GLN A 108 24.58 -0.61 22.74
N PHE A 109 23.33 -0.99 22.48
CA PHE A 109 22.19 -0.56 23.28
C PHE A 109 21.58 -1.70 24.10
N ASN A 110 21.09 -1.37 25.29
CA ASN A 110 20.34 -2.30 26.16
C ASN A 110 18.94 -1.79 26.55
N TYR A 111 18.12 -2.67 27.14
CA TYR A 111 16.74 -2.35 27.54
C TYR A 111 16.65 -1.20 28.54
N GLY A 112 17.64 -1.07 29.42
CA GLY A 112 17.71 0.01 30.41
C GLY A 112 17.89 1.38 29.75
N GLU A 113 18.66 1.46 28.67
CA GLU A 113 18.85 2.69 27.90
C GLU A 113 17.61 3.06 27.08
N VAL A 114 16.94 2.08 26.46
CA VAL A 114 15.67 2.31 25.78
C VAL A 114 14.60 2.78 26.77
N GLN A 115 14.49 2.13 27.93
CA GLN A 115 13.57 2.52 29.00
C GLN A 115 13.87 3.93 29.56
N ALA A 116 15.15 4.25 29.76
CA ALA A 116 15.56 5.58 30.21
C ALA A 116 15.30 6.66 29.14
N ALA A 117 15.50 6.35 27.86
CA ALA A 117 15.17 7.24 26.75
C ALA A 117 13.65 7.54 26.69
N ILE A 118 12.80 6.55 26.94
CA ILE A 118 11.34 6.76 27.08
C ILE A 118 11.05 7.75 28.21
N TRP A 119 11.67 7.61 29.38
CA TRP A 119 11.48 8.55 30.47
C TRP A 119 11.97 9.97 30.15
N GLU A 120 13.12 10.12 29.49
CA GLU A 120 13.60 11.43 29.04
C GLU A 120 12.66 12.07 28.02
N ILE A 121 12.12 11.28 27.06
CA ILE A 121 11.09 11.74 26.12
C ILE A 121 9.85 12.25 26.87
N LEU A 122 9.44 11.55 27.94
CA LEU A 122 8.31 11.94 28.79
C LEU A 122 8.61 13.13 29.72
N GLY A 123 9.87 13.60 29.77
CA GLY A 123 10.28 14.78 30.52
C GLY A 123 10.88 14.49 31.90
N TYR A 124 11.11 13.23 32.26
CA TYR A 124 11.83 12.88 33.48
C TYR A 124 13.33 13.12 33.31
N THR A 125 13.93 13.81 34.28
CA THR A 125 15.38 14.08 34.25
C THR A 125 16.18 12.86 34.70
N PRO A 126 17.44 12.69 34.24
CA PRO A 126 18.38 11.71 34.79
C PRO A 126 18.47 11.71 36.30
N LEU A 127 18.49 12.91 36.90
CA LEU A 127 18.51 13.06 38.36
C LEU A 127 17.26 12.48 39.03
N TYR A 128 16.11 12.46 38.36
CA TYR A 128 14.88 11.96 38.94
C TYR A 128 14.88 10.43 38.97
N TYR A 129 15.03 9.79 37.81
CA TYR A 129 14.97 8.32 37.74
C TYR A 129 16.18 7.63 38.38
N ASN A 130 17.34 8.30 38.48
CA ASN A 130 18.48 7.80 39.26
C ASN A 130 18.27 7.87 40.78
N ASN A 131 17.37 8.75 41.27
CA ASN A 131 17.14 8.97 42.71
C ASN A 131 15.94 8.19 43.28
N VAL A 132 14.97 7.79 42.46
CA VAL A 132 13.75 7.08 42.91
C VAL A 132 13.98 5.61 43.22
N GLY A 133 15.23 5.14 43.26
CA GLY A 133 15.56 3.82 43.78
C GLY A 133 15.05 2.67 42.92
N ILE A 134 14.91 2.90 41.61
CA ILE A 134 14.89 1.80 40.63
C ILE A 134 16.13 0.98 40.95
N THR A 135 15.93 -0.26 41.40
CA THR A 135 17.06 -1.07 41.84
C THR A 135 18.05 -1.11 40.69
N SER A 136 19.33 -0.98 41.00
CA SER A 136 20.41 -1.09 40.02
C SER A 136 20.30 -2.35 39.15
N GLU A 137 19.44 -3.32 39.50
CA GLU A 137 19.11 -4.55 38.77
C GLU A 137 18.12 -4.37 37.60
N LEU A 138 17.29 -3.33 37.57
CA LEU A 138 16.30 -3.08 36.50
C LEU A 138 16.87 -2.24 35.35
N LEU A 139 17.91 -1.45 35.63
CA LEU A 139 18.68 -0.70 34.66
C LEU A 139 20.05 -1.33 34.37
N SER A 140 20.37 -2.50 34.95
CA SER A 140 21.59 -3.24 34.61
C SER A 140 21.27 -4.57 33.98
N ASN A 141 22.05 -4.93 32.97
CA ASN A 141 21.99 -6.23 32.33
C ASN A 141 22.75 -7.26 33.16
N TYR A 142 22.15 -7.72 34.28
CA TYR A 142 22.69 -8.82 35.09
C TYR A 142 24.17 -8.67 35.52
N GLY A 143 24.61 -7.44 35.83
CA GLY A 143 25.94 -7.19 36.41
C GLY A 143 27.05 -6.79 35.43
N ASP A 144 26.74 -6.57 34.15
CA ASP A 144 27.63 -5.86 33.22
C ASP A 144 26.85 -4.72 32.50
N GLN A 145 27.53 -3.58 32.34
CA GLN A 145 27.08 -2.31 31.73
C GLN A 145 26.07 -1.48 32.56
N GLU A 146 26.59 -0.40 33.15
CA GLU A 146 25.81 0.74 33.66
C GLU A 146 25.23 1.48 32.43
N VAL A 147 23.93 1.82 32.45
CA VAL A 147 23.27 2.63 31.40
C VAL A 147 24.17 3.81 31.01
N ASP A 148 24.56 3.93 29.74
CA ASP A 148 25.40 5.06 29.30
C ASP A 148 24.53 6.29 29.00
N PRO A 149 24.74 7.44 29.68
CA PRO A 149 24.04 8.68 29.36
C PRO A 149 24.23 9.16 27.91
N LEU A 150 25.32 8.77 27.25
CA LEU A 150 25.57 9.09 25.83
C LEU A 150 24.65 8.29 24.90
N ASP A 151 24.37 7.03 25.22
CA ASP A 151 23.48 6.17 24.45
C ASP A 151 22.03 6.61 24.61
N ILE A 152 21.59 6.92 25.84
CA ILE A 152 20.26 7.52 26.07
C ILE A 152 20.11 8.80 25.24
N LYS A 153 21.10 9.69 25.31
CA LYS A 153 21.07 10.96 24.57
C LYS A 153 21.04 10.74 23.06
N PHE A 154 21.75 9.73 22.56
CA PHE A 154 21.71 9.34 21.15
C PHE A 154 20.29 8.93 20.74
N LEU A 155 19.68 8.01 21.48
CA LEU A 155 18.32 7.50 21.23
C LEU A 155 17.29 8.64 21.21
N VAL A 156 17.30 9.51 22.21
CA VAL A 156 16.41 10.69 22.32
C VAL A 156 16.63 11.67 21.17
N THR A 157 17.88 11.94 20.81
CA THR A 157 18.19 12.88 19.72
C THR A 157 17.74 12.34 18.36
N LYS A 158 17.91 11.03 18.13
CA LYS A 158 17.51 10.38 16.88
C LYS A 158 15.99 10.37 16.71
N SER A 159 15.24 10.03 17.76
CA SER A 159 13.78 10.05 17.70
C SER A 159 13.23 11.47 17.49
N GLN A 160 13.83 12.47 18.13
CA GLN A 160 13.50 13.87 17.90
C GLN A 160 13.74 14.31 16.46
N ALA A 161 14.88 13.93 15.88
CA ALA A 161 15.23 14.27 14.50
C ALA A 161 14.30 13.59 13.48
N ALA A 162 13.95 12.32 13.70
CA ALA A 162 13.02 11.58 12.86
C ALA A 162 11.63 12.21 12.86
N VAL A 163 11.06 12.47 14.05
CA VAL A 163 9.74 13.11 14.14
C VAL A 163 9.74 14.54 13.58
N ALA A 164 10.88 15.26 13.66
CA ALA A 164 11.00 16.60 13.09
C ALA A 164 11.14 16.62 11.56
N SER A 165 11.66 15.55 10.94
CA SER A 165 11.81 15.47 9.47
C SER A 165 10.51 15.12 8.76
N GLY A 166 9.57 14.44 9.44
CA GLY A 166 8.32 13.98 8.85
C GLY A 166 8.47 12.83 7.85
N ILE A 167 9.70 12.35 7.63
CA ILE A 167 10.04 11.22 6.74
C ILE A 167 10.28 9.99 7.62
N ASN A 168 9.64 8.86 7.32
CA ASN A 168 9.78 7.58 8.05
C ASN A 168 9.49 7.69 9.55
N VAL A 169 8.48 8.48 9.92
CA VAL A 169 8.02 8.61 11.33
C VAL A 169 7.19 7.40 11.75
N LEU A 170 6.70 6.63 10.80
CA LEU A 170 6.12 5.32 11.04
C LEU A 170 7.23 4.25 10.96
N PRO A 171 7.22 3.27 11.88
CA PRO A 171 8.12 2.12 11.89
C PRO A 171 8.26 1.44 10.52
N SER A 172 9.49 1.11 10.13
CA SER A 172 9.76 0.09 9.11
C SER A 172 9.41 -1.32 9.59
N ASP A 173 9.14 -1.48 10.89
CA ASP A 173 8.91 -2.76 11.56
C ASP A 173 7.51 -2.80 12.19
N THR A 174 6.92 -4.00 12.16
CA THR A 174 5.51 -4.38 12.37
C THR A 174 4.91 -4.14 13.77
N PHE A 175 5.24 -3.05 14.48
CA PHE A 175 4.69 -2.78 15.81
C PHE A 175 4.27 -1.32 16.02
N PHE A 176 3.09 -1.09 16.61
CA PHE A 176 2.69 0.22 17.16
C PHE A 176 2.54 0.13 18.68
N THR A 177 2.46 1.25 19.38
CA THR A 177 2.29 1.24 20.84
C THR A 177 0.88 1.58 21.31
N MET A 178 0.52 1.02 22.48
CA MET A 178 -0.66 1.41 23.23
C MET A 178 -0.28 1.80 24.66
N VAL A 179 -0.92 2.86 25.18
CA VAL A 179 -0.76 3.26 26.56
C VAL A 179 -1.81 2.55 27.42
N VAL A 180 -1.35 1.78 28.38
CA VAL A 180 -2.20 1.14 29.38
C VAL A 180 -2.01 1.91 30.68
N ASP A 181 -3.01 2.70 31.08
CA ASP A 181 -3.03 3.32 32.41
C ASP A 181 -4.04 2.62 33.31
N PRO A 182 -3.60 1.68 34.16
CA PRO A 182 -4.48 1.11 35.16
C PRO A 182 -4.75 2.17 36.24
N ASP A 183 -5.77 3.03 36.09
CA ASP A 183 -6.19 3.90 37.20
C ASP A 183 -6.59 3.01 38.39
N GLY A 184 -5.82 3.12 39.47
CA GLY A 184 -5.91 2.25 40.64
C GLY A 184 -7.13 2.50 41.51
N GLY A 185 -8.15 3.22 41.03
CA GLY A 185 -9.28 3.63 41.85
C GLY A 185 -8.83 4.21 43.19
N THR A 186 -9.31 3.68 44.31
CA THR A 186 -8.93 4.14 45.66
C THR A 186 -7.54 3.71 46.14
N ASP A 187 -6.83 2.87 45.40
CA ASP A 187 -5.67 2.12 45.89
C ASP A 187 -4.31 2.75 45.47
N GLY A 188 -4.33 3.94 44.87
CA GLY A 188 -3.16 4.76 44.57
C GLY A 188 -2.71 4.75 43.11
N ASN A 189 -1.79 5.66 42.75
CA ASN A 189 -1.21 5.74 41.40
C ASN A 189 -0.48 4.42 41.07
N VAL A 190 -1.01 3.65 40.11
CA VAL A 190 -0.40 2.42 39.58
C VAL A 190 0.54 2.78 38.45
N GLN A 191 1.51 1.91 38.12
CA GLN A 191 2.40 2.11 36.99
C GLN A 191 1.64 2.16 35.66
N PRO A 192 1.64 3.31 34.94
CA PRO A 192 1.24 3.35 33.53
C PRO A 192 2.28 2.66 32.67
N LEU A 193 1.83 1.85 31.70
CA LEU A 193 2.65 1.11 30.76
C LEU A 193 2.44 1.60 29.33
N ILE A 194 3.46 1.42 28.51
CA ILE A 194 3.31 1.44 27.05
C ILE A 194 3.67 0.06 26.52
N ILE A 195 2.76 -0.54 25.75
CA ILE A 195 2.90 -1.90 25.22
C ILE A 195 3.07 -1.86 23.70
N GLN A 196 3.87 -2.77 23.14
CA GLN A 196 3.97 -2.97 21.69
C GLN A 196 2.89 -3.96 21.22
N LEU A 197 2.22 -3.62 20.13
CA LEU A 197 1.15 -4.41 19.52
C LEU A 197 1.60 -4.86 18.15
N ASN A 198 1.34 -6.13 17.83
CA ASN A 198 1.57 -6.70 16.51
C ASN A 198 0.73 -5.93 15.48
N SER A 199 1.40 -5.12 14.66
CA SER A 199 0.76 -4.32 13.65
C SER A 199 0.57 -5.12 12.38
N ALA A 200 -0.62 -5.06 11.82
CA ALA A 200 -0.86 -5.54 10.48
C ALA A 200 -0.22 -4.60 9.45
N LYS A 201 -0.08 -5.11 8.24
CA LYS A 201 0.33 -4.36 7.05
C LYS A 201 -0.47 -4.83 5.85
N LEU A 202 -0.72 -3.90 4.93
CA LEU A 202 -1.31 -4.21 3.63
C LEU A 202 -0.60 -3.44 2.52
N GLY A 203 -0.60 -3.97 1.31
CA GLY A 203 -0.09 -3.32 0.12
C GLY A 203 0.10 -4.30 -1.03
N ASP A 204 0.98 -3.93 -1.95
CA ASP A 204 1.73 -4.73 -2.93
C ASP A 204 2.01 -3.86 -4.17
N TYR A 205 1.36 -4.06 -5.32
CA TYR A 205 1.69 -3.39 -6.58
C TYR A 205 0.54 -2.62 -7.24
N VAL A 206 0.93 -1.58 -7.98
CA VAL A 206 0.11 -1.03 -9.07
C VAL A 206 0.88 -1.26 -10.36
N TRP A 207 0.27 -1.86 -11.37
CA TRP A 207 0.95 -2.27 -12.61
C TRP A 207 0.27 -1.74 -13.87
N LEU A 208 1.01 -1.75 -14.97
CA LEU A 208 0.51 -1.47 -16.30
C LEU A 208 -0.06 -2.78 -16.85
N ASP A 209 -1.37 -2.89 -16.81
CA ASP A 209 -2.12 -3.98 -17.43
C ASP A 209 -2.11 -3.73 -18.95
N GLU A 210 -1.28 -4.48 -19.68
CA GLU A 210 -0.99 -4.24 -21.09
C GLU A 210 -2.13 -4.71 -21.99
N ASP A 211 -2.87 -5.74 -21.59
CA ASP A 211 -3.96 -6.34 -22.37
C ASP A 211 -5.37 -6.11 -21.77
N ALA A 212 -5.44 -5.41 -20.64
CA ALA A 212 -6.64 -5.05 -19.90
C ALA A 212 -7.47 -6.24 -19.42
N ASP A 213 -6.83 -7.37 -19.10
CA ASP A 213 -7.51 -8.58 -18.63
C ASP A 213 -7.74 -8.63 -17.11
N GLY A 214 -7.08 -7.73 -16.37
CA GLY A 214 -7.19 -7.57 -14.92
C GLY A 214 -6.30 -8.48 -14.08
N ILE A 215 -5.40 -9.23 -14.72
CA ILE A 215 -4.42 -10.12 -14.10
C ILE A 215 -3.03 -9.49 -14.27
N GLN A 216 -2.18 -9.64 -13.26
CA GLN A 216 -0.79 -9.24 -13.35
C GLN A 216 0.05 -10.36 -13.99
N ASP A 217 0.46 -10.13 -15.23
CA ASP A 217 1.33 -11.04 -15.97
C ASP A 217 2.82 -10.78 -15.71
N GLU A 218 3.67 -11.80 -15.94
CA GLU A 218 5.11 -11.76 -15.63
C GLU A 218 5.89 -10.61 -16.32
N ASN A 219 5.38 -10.09 -17.44
CA ASN A 219 6.03 -9.01 -18.20
C ASN A 219 5.47 -7.63 -17.90
N GLU A 220 4.42 -7.53 -17.10
CA GLU A 220 3.75 -6.27 -16.83
C GLU A 220 4.47 -5.48 -15.75
N LEU A 221 4.80 -4.23 -16.08
CA LEU A 221 5.66 -3.40 -15.24
C LEU A 221 4.83 -2.60 -14.24
N GLY A 222 5.39 -2.40 -13.04
CA GLY A 222 4.77 -1.53 -12.05
C GLY A 222 4.75 -0.05 -12.44
N VAL A 223 3.73 0.67 -12.00
CA VAL A 223 3.50 2.09 -12.30
C VAL A 223 3.81 2.96 -11.09
N ASP A 224 4.90 3.73 -11.17
CA ASP A 224 5.34 4.63 -10.11
C ASP A 224 4.50 5.91 -9.99
N GLY A 225 4.48 6.46 -8.78
CA GLY A 225 3.90 7.77 -8.49
C GLY A 225 2.37 7.81 -8.40
N VAL A 226 1.71 6.66 -8.50
CA VAL A 226 0.27 6.51 -8.26
C VAL A 226 0.00 6.79 -6.80
N VAL A 227 -0.96 7.68 -6.51
CA VAL A 227 -1.33 7.99 -5.14
C VAL A 227 -2.28 6.92 -4.62
N VAL A 228 -1.93 6.33 -3.49
CA VAL A 228 -2.75 5.34 -2.80
C VAL A 228 -3.19 5.90 -1.45
N GLU A 229 -4.47 5.78 -1.13
CA GLU A 229 -5.06 6.26 0.12
C GLU A 229 -5.68 5.09 0.88
N LEU A 230 -5.46 5.05 2.20
CA LEU A 230 -6.04 4.05 3.10
C LEU A 230 -7.15 4.68 3.92
N TYR A 231 -8.31 4.05 3.98
CA TYR A 231 -9.46 4.48 4.76
C TYR A 231 -9.85 3.44 5.81
N ASP A 232 -10.30 3.91 6.98
CA ASP A 232 -10.84 3.05 8.04
C ASP A 232 -12.29 2.62 7.77
N ALA A 233 -12.83 1.75 8.63
CA ALA A 233 -14.23 1.29 8.59
C ALA A 233 -15.29 2.41 8.66
N SER A 234 -14.92 3.60 9.14
CA SER A 234 -15.78 4.78 9.22
C SER A 234 -15.58 5.74 8.04
N ASN A 235 -14.78 5.34 7.05
CA ASN A 235 -14.43 6.11 5.85
C ASN A 235 -13.64 7.40 6.16
N ASN A 236 -12.86 7.39 7.23
CA ASN A 236 -11.85 8.42 7.50
C ASN A 236 -10.53 8.04 6.80
N LEU A 237 -9.84 9.04 6.26
CA LEU A 237 -8.52 8.84 5.66
C LEU A 237 -7.49 8.59 6.78
N VAL A 238 -6.89 7.40 6.79
CA VAL A 238 -5.86 6.98 7.76
C VAL A 238 -4.48 7.40 7.29
N SER A 239 -4.17 7.19 6.01
CA SER A 239 -2.85 7.47 5.45
C SER A 239 -2.90 7.60 3.93
N SER A 240 -1.86 8.17 3.35
CA SER A 240 -1.65 8.21 1.90
C SER A 240 -0.17 8.03 1.58
N THR A 241 0.11 7.28 0.51
CA THR A 241 1.44 7.02 -0.01
C THR A 241 1.46 7.14 -1.54
N LYS A 242 2.64 6.97 -2.13
CA LYS A 242 2.81 6.83 -3.58
C LYS A 242 3.55 5.55 -3.89
N THR A 243 3.16 4.92 -4.99
CA THR A 243 3.88 3.77 -5.53
C THR A 243 5.30 4.15 -5.96
N GLY A 244 6.22 3.20 -5.87
CA GLY A 244 7.64 3.38 -6.15
C GLY A 244 8.40 2.06 -6.12
N ASP A 245 9.66 2.12 -5.71
CA ASP A 245 10.56 0.97 -5.63
C ASP A 245 10.33 0.12 -4.38
N ASP A 246 10.41 -1.21 -4.52
CA ASP A 246 10.44 -2.11 -3.37
C ASP A 246 11.88 -2.24 -2.84
N TYR A 247 12.18 -1.46 -1.81
CA TYR A 247 13.48 -1.51 -1.13
C TYR A 247 13.71 -2.79 -0.29
N SER A 248 12.75 -3.73 -0.26
CA SER A 248 12.90 -5.02 0.41
C SER A 248 13.76 -6.01 -0.40
N THR A 249 13.84 -5.83 -1.71
CA THR A 249 14.67 -6.64 -2.61
C THR A 249 15.90 -5.85 -3.09
N ALA A 250 16.83 -6.53 -3.77
CA ALA A 250 17.98 -5.88 -4.40
C ALA A 250 17.70 -5.51 -5.86
N GLU A 251 16.57 -5.94 -6.40
CA GLU A 251 16.10 -5.62 -7.74
C GLU A 251 15.38 -4.27 -7.68
N VAL A 252 15.47 -3.49 -8.75
CA VAL A 252 14.68 -2.24 -8.82
C VAL A 252 13.34 -2.65 -9.37
N GLU A 253 12.37 -2.73 -8.47
CA GLU A 253 10.97 -2.97 -8.81
C GLU A 253 10.28 -1.60 -8.94
N THR A 254 9.17 -1.52 -9.65
CA THR A 254 8.37 -0.28 -9.76
C THR A 254 6.96 -0.57 -9.32
N GLY A 255 6.17 0.46 -9.02
CA GLY A 255 4.75 0.30 -8.67
C GLY A 255 4.45 -0.20 -7.25
N TYR A 256 5.47 -0.48 -6.43
CA TYR A 256 5.30 -1.01 -5.08
C TYR A 256 4.75 0.04 -4.11
N TYR A 257 3.84 -0.36 -3.22
CA TYR A 257 3.43 0.43 -2.07
C TYR A 257 3.09 -0.46 -0.86
N GLN A 258 3.20 0.10 0.34
CA GLN A 258 2.78 -0.59 1.56
C GLN A 258 2.32 0.39 2.65
N PHE A 259 1.26 0.02 3.34
CA PHE A 259 0.87 0.60 4.62
C PHE A 259 1.29 -0.34 5.74
N THR A 260 2.16 0.14 6.62
CA THR A 260 2.60 -0.58 7.82
C THR A 260 1.99 0.03 9.08
N GLY A 261 2.12 -0.65 10.22
CA GLY A 261 1.69 -0.09 11.51
C GLY A 261 0.17 -0.10 11.72
N LEU A 262 -0.57 -0.95 11.01
CA LEU A 262 -2.04 -0.97 11.03
C LEU A 262 -2.56 -1.77 12.24
N LYS A 263 -3.67 -1.32 12.80
CA LYS A 263 -4.43 -2.10 13.79
C LYS A 263 -5.21 -3.20 13.09
N ALA A 264 -5.49 -4.30 13.79
CA ALA A 264 -6.53 -5.23 13.36
C ALA A 264 -7.86 -4.48 13.19
N GLY A 265 -8.57 -4.73 12.10
CA GLY A 265 -9.79 -4.01 11.76
C GLY A 265 -10.10 -4.02 10.26
N ASP A 266 -11.15 -3.28 9.92
CA ASP A 266 -11.63 -3.18 8.55
C ASP A 266 -11.08 -1.90 7.88
N TYR A 267 -10.60 -2.04 6.66
CA TYR A 267 -10.04 -0.97 5.83
C TYR A 267 -10.57 -1.04 4.39
N THR A 268 -10.38 0.05 3.67
CA THR A 268 -10.50 0.10 2.20
C THR A 268 -9.33 0.88 1.64
N VAL A 269 -8.86 0.48 0.45
CA VAL A 269 -7.79 1.17 -0.26
C VAL A 269 -8.38 1.90 -1.45
N LYS A 270 -7.86 3.10 -1.73
CA LYS A 270 -8.22 3.88 -2.89
C LYS A 270 -7.00 4.19 -3.75
N PHE A 271 -7.06 3.78 -5.00
CA PHE A 271 -6.08 4.12 -6.02
C PHE A 271 -6.55 5.35 -6.79
N LEU A 272 -5.72 6.40 -6.81
CA LEU A 272 -5.99 7.60 -7.58
C LEU A 272 -5.33 7.44 -8.95
N THR A 273 -6.15 7.09 -9.94
CA THR A 273 -5.74 6.87 -11.32
C THR A 273 -5.01 8.10 -11.89
N PRO A 274 -3.78 7.93 -12.43
CA PRO A 274 -3.08 8.98 -13.15
C PRO A 274 -3.87 9.50 -14.36
N ALA A 275 -3.52 10.69 -14.85
CA ALA A 275 -4.13 11.23 -16.06
C ALA A 275 -3.87 10.32 -17.26
N ASN A 276 -4.91 10.08 -18.07
CA ASN A 276 -4.90 9.23 -19.27
C ASN A 276 -4.77 7.72 -19.02
N MET A 277 -4.81 7.28 -17.76
CA MET A 277 -4.93 5.86 -17.42
C MET A 277 -6.35 5.56 -16.93
N LEU A 278 -6.70 4.28 -16.98
CA LEU A 278 -7.97 3.69 -16.58
C LEU A 278 -7.66 2.50 -15.68
N LEU A 279 -8.58 2.16 -14.78
CA LEU A 279 -8.47 0.94 -13.98
C LEU A 279 -9.00 -0.25 -14.78
N THR A 280 -8.31 -1.37 -14.67
CA THR A 280 -8.75 -2.65 -15.21
C THR A 280 -9.86 -3.29 -14.37
N VAL A 281 -10.41 -4.40 -14.85
CA VAL A 281 -11.45 -5.16 -14.14
C VAL A 281 -10.92 -5.66 -12.80
N ALA A 282 -11.73 -5.51 -11.76
CA ALA A 282 -11.40 -6.03 -10.43
C ALA A 282 -11.84 -7.49 -10.28
N ASP A 283 -11.20 -8.23 -9.37
CA ASP A 283 -11.48 -9.63 -9.02
C ASP A 283 -11.50 -10.55 -10.26
N ALA A 284 -10.50 -10.39 -11.13
CA ALA A 284 -10.40 -11.15 -12.38
C ALA A 284 -10.36 -12.67 -12.09
N ALA A 285 -10.81 -13.47 -13.06
CA ALA A 285 -10.91 -14.93 -12.90
C ALA A 285 -11.67 -15.39 -11.63
N ASP A 286 -12.74 -14.68 -11.25
CA ASP A 286 -13.56 -14.93 -10.05
C ASP A 286 -12.75 -14.85 -8.73
N ASN A 287 -11.73 -13.98 -8.68
CA ASN A 287 -10.78 -13.87 -7.57
C ASN A 287 -10.16 -15.23 -7.21
N SER A 288 -9.76 -15.99 -8.23
CA SER A 288 -9.00 -17.23 -8.04
C SER A 288 -7.49 -16.98 -8.00
N GLN A 289 -7.07 -15.75 -8.27
CA GLN A 289 -5.70 -15.28 -8.34
C GLN A 289 -5.49 -14.00 -7.50
N ASP A 290 -6.12 -13.90 -6.32
CA ASP A 290 -6.08 -12.73 -5.40
C ASP A 290 -4.72 -11.99 -5.30
N ASN A 291 -3.60 -12.72 -5.34
CA ASN A 291 -2.27 -12.11 -5.26
C ASN A 291 -1.76 -11.49 -6.58
N PHE A 292 -2.54 -11.58 -7.65
CA PHE A 292 -2.15 -11.25 -9.03
C PHE A 292 -3.35 -10.72 -9.82
N ASP A 293 -4.42 -10.26 -9.20
CA ASP A 293 -5.52 -9.59 -9.87
C ASP A 293 -5.81 -8.25 -9.23
N SER A 294 -6.61 -7.42 -9.90
CA SER A 294 -6.86 -6.08 -9.38
C SER A 294 -7.98 -6.11 -8.35
N ASP A 295 -7.84 -5.39 -7.25
CA ASP A 295 -8.95 -5.16 -6.30
C ASP A 295 -9.72 -3.86 -6.58
N ALA A 296 -9.14 -2.99 -7.39
CA ALA A 296 -9.55 -1.61 -7.51
C ALA A 296 -10.80 -1.48 -8.40
N GLY A 297 -11.93 -1.10 -7.80
CA GLY A 297 -13.18 -0.93 -8.56
C GLY A 297 -13.04 0.10 -9.69
N VAL A 298 -13.30 -0.31 -10.93
CA VAL A 298 -13.12 0.46 -12.19
C VAL A 298 -13.61 1.92 -12.19
N LEU A 299 -14.67 2.24 -11.44
CA LEU A 299 -15.26 3.58 -11.40
C LEU A 299 -14.82 4.42 -10.21
N THR A 300 -14.43 3.78 -9.11
CA THR A 300 -14.20 4.44 -7.82
C THR A 300 -12.73 4.47 -7.43
N GLY A 301 -11.94 3.54 -7.98
CA GLY A 301 -10.60 3.20 -7.51
C GLY A 301 -10.58 2.61 -6.12
N MET A 302 -11.74 2.26 -5.54
CA MET A 302 -11.85 1.71 -4.20
C MET A 302 -11.89 0.18 -4.26
N THR A 303 -11.18 -0.46 -3.35
CA THR A 303 -11.28 -1.90 -3.11
C THR A 303 -12.59 -2.26 -2.42
N GLU A 304 -12.89 -3.56 -2.36
CA GLU A 304 -13.79 -4.09 -1.34
C GLU A 304 -13.19 -3.92 0.08
N LYS A 305 -13.98 -4.28 1.09
CA LYS A 305 -13.57 -4.14 2.50
C LYS A 305 -12.55 -5.20 2.87
N ILE A 306 -11.34 -4.76 3.21
CA ILE A 306 -10.23 -5.59 3.65
C ILE A 306 -10.31 -5.74 5.18
N THR A 307 -10.31 -6.96 5.69
CA THR A 307 -10.33 -7.23 7.14
C THR A 307 -8.97 -7.76 7.57
N LEU A 308 -8.23 -6.99 8.35
CA LEU A 308 -6.92 -7.38 8.87
C LEU A 308 -7.03 -7.96 10.28
N ALA A 309 -6.44 -9.14 10.50
CA ALA A 309 -6.15 -9.69 11.80
C ALA A 309 -4.91 -9.03 12.44
N GLU A 310 -4.70 -9.27 13.73
CA GLU A 310 -3.53 -8.76 14.45
C GLU A 310 -2.24 -9.32 13.84
N GLY A 311 -1.28 -8.45 13.50
CA GLY A 311 -0.01 -8.84 12.87
C GLY A 311 -0.11 -9.39 11.45
N GLU A 312 -1.29 -9.31 10.80
CA GLU A 312 -1.46 -9.85 9.45
C GLU A 312 -0.61 -9.09 8.42
N SER A 313 -0.04 -9.82 7.48
CA SER A 313 0.61 -9.28 6.29
C SER A 313 -0.21 -9.66 5.07
N ASN A 314 -1.02 -8.73 4.59
CA ASN A 314 -1.79 -8.91 3.36
C ASN A 314 -1.03 -8.22 2.20
N GLN A 315 -0.59 -8.98 1.21
CA GLN A 315 0.12 -8.48 0.03
C GLN A 315 -0.60 -8.96 -1.23
N SER A 316 -1.91 -8.80 -1.23
CA SER A 316 -2.80 -9.14 -2.34
C SER A 316 -3.73 -7.98 -2.66
N ILE A 317 -3.29 -6.73 -2.37
CA ILE A 317 -4.10 -5.53 -2.59
C ILE A 317 -3.49 -4.73 -3.72
N ASP A 318 -3.97 -4.97 -4.93
CA ASP A 318 -3.29 -4.59 -6.16
C ASP A 318 -4.20 -3.78 -7.09
N ALA A 319 -3.60 -2.97 -7.97
CA ALA A 319 -4.36 -2.24 -9.00
C ALA A 319 -3.72 -2.28 -10.39
N GLY A 320 -4.46 -2.81 -11.37
CA GLY A 320 -4.06 -2.80 -12.77
C GLY A 320 -4.53 -1.53 -13.47
N LEU A 321 -3.65 -0.91 -14.26
CA LEU A 321 -3.91 0.31 -15.00
C LEU A 321 -3.63 0.10 -16.49
N TYR A 322 -4.53 0.57 -17.35
CA TYR A 322 -4.29 0.58 -18.80
C TYR A 322 -4.55 1.96 -19.41
N GLN A 323 -4.06 2.18 -20.62
CA GLN A 323 -4.29 3.37 -21.43
C GLN A 323 -5.16 3.03 -22.64
N ALA A 324 -6.00 3.97 -23.05
CA ALA A 324 -6.83 3.77 -24.23
C ALA A 324 -5.99 3.70 -25.51
N ALA A 325 -6.27 2.72 -26.35
CA ALA A 325 -5.64 2.50 -27.64
C ALA A 325 -6.44 3.13 -28.80
N SER A 326 -5.84 3.09 -29.99
CA SER A 326 -6.50 3.49 -31.23
C SER A 326 -6.06 2.65 -32.43
N ILE A 327 -6.94 2.54 -33.43
CA ILE A 327 -6.69 1.84 -34.69
C ILE A 327 -7.22 2.69 -35.85
N GLY A 328 -6.38 2.95 -36.85
CA GLY A 328 -6.76 3.84 -37.95
C GLY A 328 -5.72 3.92 -39.04
N ASP A 329 -6.16 4.05 -40.28
CA ASP A 329 -5.25 4.24 -41.41
C ASP A 329 -5.98 4.90 -42.61
N GLN A 330 -5.57 4.58 -43.84
CA GLN A 330 -6.05 5.13 -45.09
C GLN A 330 -6.72 4.07 -45.97
N VAL A 331 -7.94 4.38 -46.42
CA VAL A 331 -8.51 3.70 -47.59
C VAL A 331 -7.97 4.35 -48.86
N PHE A 332 -7.06 3.69 -49.58
CA PHE A 332 -6.43 4.22 -50.79
C PHE A 332 -7.05 3.72 -52.10
N ASN A 333 -6.81 4.46 -53.19
CA ASN A 333 -7.26 4.13 -54.54
C ASN A 333 -6.12 3.49 -55.34
N ASP A 334 -6.05 2.16 -55.27
CA ASP A 334 -5.15 1.34 -56.09
C ASP A 334 -5.51 1.44 -57.58
N LYS A 335 -4.80 2.31 -58.30
CA LYS A 335 -5.06 2.62 -59.71
C LYS A 335 -4.48 1.58 -60.64
N ASN A 336 -3.48 0.83 -60.18
CA ASN A 336 -2.75 -0.13 -61.00
C ASN A 336 -3.11 -1.59 -60.67
N ALA A 337 -3.91 -1.81 -59.63
CA ALA A 337 -4.40 -3.08 -59.11
C ALA A 337 -3.28 -4.02 -58.61
N ASN A 338 -2.21 -3.48 -58.02
CA ASN A 338 -1.10 -4.26 -57.45
C ASN A 338 -1.28 -4.60 -55.96
N GLY A 339 -2.26 -4.02 -55.27
CA GLY A 339 -2.51 -4.22 -53.85
C GLY A 339 -1.61 -3.42 -52.91
N ILE A 340 -0.83 -2.47 -53.44
CA ILE A 340 0.15 -1.65 -52.71
C ILE A 340 -0.28 -0.19 -52.81
N GLN A 341 -0.19 0.57 -51.72
CA GLN A 341 -0.42 2.00 -51.69
C GLN A 341 0.76 2.75 -52.34
N ASP A 342 0.68 2.96 -53.64
CA ASP A 342 1.76 3.62 -54.39
C ASP A 342 1.75 5.14 -54.21
N THR A 343 2.93 5.77 -54.41
CA THR A 343 3.03 7.22 -54.47
C THR A 343 2.10 7.81 -55.54
N GLY A 344 1.15 8.66 -55.12
CA GLY A 344 0.17 9.29 -56.00
C GLY A 344 -1.17 8.55 -56.09
N GLU A 345 -1.30 7.45 -55.35
CA GLU A 345 -2.58 6.85 -54.98
C GLU A 345 -3.10 7.59 -53.75
N GLY A 346 -4.23 8.25 -53.92
CA GLY A 346 -4.84 9.07 -52.87
C GLY A 346 -5.97 8.31 -52.21
N GLY A 347 -6.44 8.85 -51.10
CA GLY A 347 -7.57 8.30 -50.38
C GLY A 347 -8.88 8.22 -51.17
N VAL A 348 -9.76 7.33 -50.74
CA VAL A 348 -11.08 7.08 -51.30
C VAL A 348 -12.14 7.64 -50.38
N ALA A 349 -12.95 8.58 -50.88
CA ALA A 349 -14.11 9.10 -50.17
C ALA A 349 -15.31 8.15 -50.22
N GLY A 350 -16.06 8.08 -49.12
CA GLY A 350 -17.33 7.36 -49.04
C GLY A 350 -17.20 5.87 -48.75
N ALA A 351 -16.01 5.35 -48.47
CA ALA A 351 -15.86 4.00 -47.95
C ALA A 351 -16.41 3.95 -46.53
N LYS A 352 -17.20 2.92 -46.21
CA LYS A 352 -17.68 2.68 -44.84
C LYS A 352 -16.70 1.77 -44.12
N VAL A 353 -16.23 2.19 -42.96
CA VAL A 353 -15.29 1.45 -42.10
C VAL A 353 -15.99 1.12 -40.78
N SER A 354 -15.97 -0.14 -40.36
CA SER A 354 -16.58 -0.60 -39.11
C SER A 354 -15.57 -1.44 -38.33
N LEU A 355 -15.57 -1.30 -37.01
CA LEU A 355 -14.67 -2.03 -36.11
C LEU A 355 -15.43 -3.15 -35.39
N PHE A 356 -14.80 -4.30 -35.26
CA PHE A 356 -15.34 -5.48 -34.60
C PHE A 356 -14.29 -6.10 -33.68
N ASN A 357 -14.75 -6.80 -32.64
CA ASN A 357 -13.91 -7.69 -31.86
C ASN A 357 -13.65 -8.98 -32.67
N CYS A 358 -12.54 -9.66 -32.39
CA CYS A 358 -12.17 -10.88 -33.11
C CYS A 358 -13.12 -12.08 -32.92
N ASP A 359 -13.98 -12.04 -31.91
CA ASP A 359 -15.09 -12.99 -31.75
C ASP A 359 -16.29 -12.73 -32.71
N GLY A 360 -16.22 -11.64 -33.50
CA GLY A 360 -17.23 -11.23 -34.47
C GLY A 360 -18.30 -10.28 -33.92
N THR A 361 -18.23 -9.89 -32.65
CA THR A 361 -19.14 -8.91 -32.05
C THR A 361 -18.75 -7.48 -32.39
N ALA A 362 -19.69 -6.53 -32.27
CA ALA A 362 -19.39 -5.12 -32.49
C ALA A 362 -18.51 -4.58 -31.35
N ALA A 363 -17.47 -3.81 -31.70
CA ALA A 363 -16.58 -3.19 -30.74
C ALA A 363 -17.31 -2.13 -29.88
N ASN A 364 -16.87 -2.02 -28.63
CA ASN A 364 -17.29 -0.94 -27.72
C ASN A 364 -16.06 -0.09 -27.33
N ASP A 365 -16.30 1.17 -26.98
CA ASP A 365 -15.27 2.03 -26.39
C ASP A 365 -15.00 1.63 -24.93
N ILE A 366 -13.97 2.22 -24.31
CA ILE A 366 -13.61 1.99 -22.89
C ILE A 366 -14.75 2.27 -21.89
N ASN A 367 -15.81 2.98 -22.30
CA ASN A 367 -16.98 3.26 -21.45
C ASN A 367 -18.14 2.27 -21.71
N GLY A 368 -17.93 1.26 -22.54
CA GLY A 368 -18.93 0.26 -22.94
C GLY A 368 -19.95 0.76 -23.97
N ASN A 369 -19.70 1.89 -24.65
CA ASN A 369 -20.59 2.37 -25.71
C ASN A 369 -20.21 1.76 -27.07
N PRO A 370 -21.18 1.41 -27.93
CA PRO A 370 -20.87 0.90 -29.27
C PRO A 370 -20.04 1.87 -30.12
N VAL A 371 -18.96 1.38 -30.71
CA VAL A 371 -18.13 2.15 -31.64
C VAL A 371 -18.89 2.36 -32.96
N ALA A 372 -19.06 3.61 -33.35
CA ALA A 372 -19.78 3.97 -34.57
C ALA A 372 -18.92 3.77 -35.82
N SER A 373 -19.51 3.28 -36.92
CA SER A 373 -18.82 3.19 -38.21
C SER A 373 -18.44 4.56 -38.77
N ILE A 374 -17.27 4.66 -39.39
CA ILE A 374 -16.76 5.85 -40.06
C ILE A 374 -17.10 5.80 -41.56
N THR A 375 -17.35 6.96 -42.16
CA THR A 375 -17.38 7.11 -43.63
C THR A 375 -16.23 8.03 -44.04
N THR A 376 -15.31 7.52 -44.85
CA THR A 376 -14.06 8.21 -45.18
C THR A 376 -14.26 9.49 -45.99
N GLY A 377 -13.38 10.47 -45.74
CA GLY A 377 -13.27 11.72 -46.49
C GLY A 377 -12.45 11.57 -47.78
N GLY A 378 -12.16 12.69 -48.44
CA GLY A 378 -11.35 12.72 -49.68
C GLY A 378 -9.88 12.31 -49.49
N ASP A 379 -9.41 12.29 -48.25
CA ASP A 379 -8.12 11.80 -47.81
C ASP A 379 -8.14 10.31 -47.46
N GLY A 380 -9.30 9.65 -47.41
CA GLY A 380 -9.42 8.22 -47.13
C GLY A 380 -9.16 7.82 -45.68
N ILE A 381 -8.81 8.77 -44.80
CA ILE A 381 -8.37 8.48 -43.44
C ILE A 381 -9.56 8.08 -42.56
N TYR A 382 -9.35 7.08 -41.70
CA TYR A 382 -10.22 6.70 -40.60
C TYR A 382 -9.40 6.52 -39.32
N ASN A 383 -9.99 6.76 -38.16
CA ASN A 383 -9.35 6.50 -36.87
C ASN A 383 -10.43 6.20 -35.82
N PHE A 384 -10.35 5.03 -35.21
CA PHE A 384 -11.12 4.65 -34.03
C PHE A 384 -10.26 4.85 -32.80
N THR A 385 -10.61 5.85 -31.98
CA THR A 385 -9.93 6.15 -30.73
C THR A 385 -10.72 5.62 -29.54
N ASN A 386 -10.11 5.65 -28.34
CA ASN A 386 -10.80 5.38 -27.08
C ASN A 386 -11.19 3.90 -26.94
N LEU A 387 -10.33 3.02 -27.43
CA LEU A 387 -10.50 1.55 -27.36
C LEU A 387 -9.79 1.01 -26.12
N ALA A 388 -10.37 -0.01 -25.50
CA ALA A 388 -9.63 -0.81 -24.54
C ALA A 388 -8.62 -1.69 -25.30
N PRO A 389 -7.48 -2.06 -24.68
CA PRO A 389 -6.66 -3.16 -25.17
C PRO A 389 -7.49 -4.41 -25.49
N GLY A 390 -7.02 -5.20 -26.45
CA GLY A 390 -7.71 -6.41 -26.89
C GLY A 390 -7.64 -6.66 -28.40
N GLU A 391 -8.40 -7.66 -28.87
CA GLU A 391 -8.30 -8.13 -30.25
C GLU A 391 -9.40 -7.58 -31.16
N TYR A 392 -9.00 -6.86 -32.22
CA TYR A 392 -9.91 -6.21 -33.15
C TYR A 392 -9.64 -6.58 -34.61
N TYR A 393 -10.66 -6.42 -35.46
CA TYR A 393 -10.49 -6.37 -36.91
C TYR A 393 -11.35 -5.26 -37.53
N VAL A 394 -10.91 -4.77 -38.69
CA VAL A 394 -11.60 -3.73 -39.43
C VAL A 394 -12.34 -4.33 -40.63
N GLN A 395 -13.57 -3.85 -40.85
CA GLN A 395 -14.37 -4.17 -42.02
C GLN A 395 -14.61 -2.94 -42.88
N PHE A 396 -14.18 -3.03 -44.14
CA PHE A 396 -14.36 -2.06 -45.19
C PHE A 396 -15.51 -2.45 -46.12
N THR A 397 -16.37 -1.49 -46.43
CA THR A 397 -17.31 -1.58 -47.55
C THR A 397 -16.92 -0.54 -48.60
N ALA A 398 -16.47 -1.03 -49.76
CA ALA A 398 -16.07 -0.19 -50.88
C ALA A 398 -17.27 0.67 -51.38
N PRO A 399 -17.05 1.95 -51.72
CA PRO A 399 -18.08 2.79 -52.30
C PRO A 399 -18.43 2.35 -53.74
N SER A 400 -19.53 2.89 -54.26
CA SER A 400 -19.96 2.59 -55.63
C SER A 400 -18.87 2.93 -56.65
N GLY A 401 -18.53 1.97 -57.52
CA GLY A 401 -17.49 2.12 -58.54
C GLY A 401 -16.12 1.58 -58.13
N TYR A 402 -15.96 1.13 -56.89
CA TYR A 402 -14.73 0.53 -56.36
C TYR A 402 -14.95 -0.95 -56.00
N VAL A 403 -13.85 -1.70 -55.98
CA VAL A 403 -13.76 -3.06 -55.46
C VAL A 403 -12.56 -3.13 -54.51
N ILE A 404 -12.55 -4.08 -53.58
CA ILE A 404 -11.38 -4.31 -52.71
C ILE A 404 -10.25 -4.88 -53.56
N THR A 405 -9.03 -4.39 -53.34
CA THR A 405 -7.83 -4.82 -54.08
C THR A 405 -7.24 -6.12 -53.52
N GLN A 406 -6.08 -6.53 -54.02
CA GLN A 406 -5.35 -7.70 -53.54
C GLN A 406 -4.82 -7.49 -52.12
N GLN A 407 -5.09 -8.45 -51.24
CA GLN A 407 -4.58 -8.49 -49.88
C GLN A 407 -3.11 -8.92 -49.83
N LEU A 408 -2.33 -8.35 -48.90
CA LEU A 408 -0.96 -8.73 -48.56
C LEU A 408 -0.02 -8.87 -49.78
N ALA A 409 0.06 -7.81 -50.58
CA ALA A 409 0.85 -7.80 -51.81
C ALA A 409 2.35 -7.66 -51.49
N THR A 410 3.14 -8.70 -51.76
CA THR A 410 4.58 -8.68 -51.48
C THR A 410 5.37 -7.89 -52.54
N ASP A 411 6.02 -6.79 -52.14
CA ASP A 411 7.16 -6.18 -52.86
C ASP A 411 8.35 -5.99 -51.90
N ALA A 412 9.57 -6.00 -52.43
CA ALA A 412 10.82 -5.85 -51.67
C ALA A 412 10.96 -4.48 -51.00
N ASP A 413 10.16 -3.49 -51.41
CA ASP A 413 10.12 -2.12 -50.90
C ASP A 413 8.85 -1.80 -50.06
N ALA A 414 7.96 -2.78 -49.81
CA ALA A 414 6.57 -2.57 -49.32
C ALA A 414 6.26 -3.16 -47.93
N ALA A 415 7.21 -3.17 -46.99
CA ALA A 415 6.87 -3.56 -45.61
C ALA A 415 6.01 -2.46 -44.96
N GLY A 416 4.68 -2.60 -45.00
CA GLY A 416 3.70 -1.72 -44.35
C GLY A 416 2.84 -0.84 -45.27
N ASP A 417 2.94 -0.99 -46.60
CA ASP A 417 2.16 -0.18 -47.57
C ASP A 417 1.19 -1.06 -48.40
N ASP A 418 0.90 -2.29 -48.01
CA ASP A 418 -0.03 -3.18 -48.71
C ASP A 418 -1.42 -3.24 -48.08
N SER A 419 -2.41 -3.68 -48.84
CA SER A 419 -3.79 -3.80 -48.34
C SER A 419 -3.93 -4.96 -47.36
N ASP A 420 -4.34 -4.69 -46.12
CA ASP A 420 -4.67 -5.73 -45.13
C ASP A 420 -6.03 -6.39 -45.33
N ALA A 421 -6.93 -5.76 -46.09
CA ALA A 421 -8.29 -6.25 -46.27
C ALA A 421 -8.38 -7.38 -47.30
N ASN A 422 -8.99 -8.51 -46.92
CA ASN A 422 -9.29 -9.59 -47.85
C ASN A 422 -10.40 -9.20 -48.86
N ALA A 423 -10.74 -10.08 -49.81
CA ALA A 423 -11.75 -9.78 -50.84
C ALA A 423 -13.17 -9.48 -50.30
N ALA A 424 -13.46 -9.80 -49.04
CA ALA A 424 -14.70 -9.44 -48.35
C ALA A 424 -14.59 -8.09 -47.58
N GLY A 425 -13.45 -7.41 -47.67
CA GLY A 425 -13.13 -6.17 -46.99
C GLY A 425 -12.77 -6.35 -45.52
N ILE A 426 -12.30 -7.53 -45.09
CA ILE A 426 -12.04 -7.83 -43.67
C ILE A 426 -10.53 -8.01 -43.46
N THR A 427 -9.96 -7.32 -42.46
CA THR A 427 -8.55 -7.49 -42.06
C THR A 427 -8.35 -8.76 -41.23
N SER A 428 -7.10 -9.12 -40.98
CA SER A 428 -6.77 -10.04 -39.89
C SER A 428 -7.07 -9.40 -38.54
N CYS A 429 -7.11 -10.22 -37.49
CA CYS A 429 -7.12 -9.75 -36.12
C CYS A 429 -5.80 -9.08 -35.76
N VAL A 430 -5.88 -7.94 -35.08
CA VAL A 430 -4.77 -7.24 -34.45
C VAL A 430 -5.01 -7.17 -32.95
N VAL A 431 -3.95 -7.34 -32.18
CA VAL A 431 -3.95 -7.12 -30.73
C VAL A 431 -3.59 -5.66 -30.52
N LEU A 432 -4.41 -4.92 -29.78
CA LEU A 432 -4.05 -3.60 -29.29
C LEU A 432 -3.60 -3.71 -27.84
N GLU A 433 -2.40 -3.25 -27.54
CA GLU A 433 -1.88 -3.11 -26.19
C GLU A 433 -2.20 -1.71 -25.59
N SER A 434 -1.97 -1.57 -24.29
CA SER A 434 -2.18 -0.36 -23.50
C SER A 434 -1.51 0.88 -24.11
N GLY A 435 -2.35 1.80 -24.61
CA GLY A 435 -1.90 3.06 -25.22
C GLY A 435 -1.37 2.93 -26.66
N GLU A 436 -1.51 1.76 -27.29
CA GLU A 436 -1.07 1.53 -28.66
C GLU A 436 -1.85 2.37 -29.68
N THR A 437 -1.16 2.76 -30.75
CA THR A 437 -1.77 3.31 -31.96
C THR A 437 -1.36 2.42 -33.12
N GLU A 438 -2.31 1.61 -33.58
CA GLU A 438 -2.15 0.79 -34.78
C GLU A 438 -2.49 1.64 -36.01
N GLU A 439 -1.48 1.87 -36.85
CA GLU A 439 -1.58 2.57 -38.14
C GLU A 439 -1.48 1.61 -39.32
#